data_AF-A0A1B2JHT8-F1
#
_entry.id   AF-A0A1B2JHT8-F1
#
_cell.length_a   1.000
_cell.length_b   1.000
_cell.length_c   1.000
_cell.angle_alpha   90.00
_cell.angle_beta   90.00
_cell.angle_gamma   90.00
#
_symmetry.space_group_name_H-M   'P 1'
#
loop_
_entity.id
_entity.type
_entity.pdbx_description
1 polymer ?
#
loop_
_entity_poly.entity_id
_entity_poly.type
_entity_poly.pdbx_seq_one_letter_code
_entity_poly.pdbx_strand_id
1 'polypeptide(L)'
;MGKNVIKHGGKSGILPPAREIFKQPIKPIAIKKNPNTGYASNIPHPRGSTREAIVPKVVTIEEKISKTAPEPKKIYSNAELSKLSADQQWKIKNSKLRRDYLKESYYQEEKNLEHKEKIQHLKESKAKEEAAAASHYEVSEAFRLTLPSMEQFLEGPIVRQRTKEEKRLLQLKREHNRLQRELAIKEQKASDLLRLCSSAKNFIVTEEELERKVEELYRTGPKAYFNGSNMNSFEDQQALDIEKTVQEKLFGTVNEGPGISTIEDILSGETEKLKNAVEEKVKQNDK
;
A
#
# COMPACT_ATOMS: atom_id res chain seq x y z
N MET A 1 43.69 12.58 6.25
CA MET A 1 43.27 11.30 5.61
C MET A 1 41.93 11.51 4.93
N GLY A 2 41.71 10.95 3.74
CA GLY A 2 40.43 11.11 3.04
C GLY A 2 39.27 10.44 3.79
N LYS A 3 38.13 11.13 3.92
CA LYS A 3 36.93 10.66 4.66
C LYS A 3 36.43 9.26 4.25
N ASN A 4 36.72 8.84 3.02
CA ASN A 4 36.26 7.55 2.46
C ASN A 4 37.28 6.41 2.51
N VAL A 5 38.49 6.65 3.02
CA VAL A 5 39.58 5.65 3.02
C VAL A 5 39.27 4.45 3.94
N ILE A 6 38.44 4.66 4.97
CA ILE A 6 37.97 3.60 5.88
C ILE A 6 37.17 2.52 5.13
N LYS A 7 36.38 2.90 4.12
CA LYS A 7 35.60 1.94 3.29
C LYS A 7 36.49 0.93 2.55
N HIS A 8 37.74 1.30 2.29
CA HIS A 8 38.72 0.49 1.57
C HIS A 8 39.82 -0.06 2.49
N GLY A 9 39.51 -0.21 3.79
CA GLY A 9 40.44 -0.78 4.76
C GLY A 9 41.66 0.09 5.04
N GLY A 10 41.51 1.41 5.00
CA GLY A 10 42.59 2.35 5.33
C GLY A 10 43.60 2.60 4.20
N LYS A 11 43.40 2.02 3.02
CA LYS A 11 44.33 2.13 1.88
C LYS A 11 44.07 3.40 1.05
N SER A 12 45.11 4.21 0.83
CA SER A 12 45.05 5.36 -0.08
C SER A 12 45.31 4.94 -1.52
N GLY A 13 44.44 5.37 -2.44
CA GLY A 13 44.50 5.05 -3.87
C GLY A 13 43.64 3.84 -4.26
N ILE A 14 43.30 3.74 -5.55
CA ILE A 14 42.51 2.64 -6.10
C ILE A 14 43.34 1.90 -7.15
N LEU A 15 43.46 0.59 -6.99
CA LEU A 15 44.03 -0.27 -8.02
C LEU A 15 42.97 -0.50 -9.11
N PRO A 16 43.39 -0.70 -10.37
CA PRO A 16 42.46 -1.19 -11.39
C PRO A 16 41.92 -2.56 -10.97
N PRO A 17 40.70 -2.91 -11.40
CA PRO A 17 40.12 -4.21 -11.09
C PRO A 17 41.00 -5.32 -11.66
N ALA A 18 41.21 -6.38 -10.87
CA ALA A 18 41.93 -7.56 -11.32
C ALA A 18 41.23 -8.15 -12.56
N ARG A 19 41.99 -8.40 -13.63
CA ARG A 19 41.44 -8.98 -14.86
C ARG A 19 41.22 -10.47 -14.67
N GLU A 20 39.99 -10.92 -14.91
CA GLU A 20 39.64 -12.34 -14.84
C GLU A 20 40.30 -13.13 -15.98
N ILE A 21 40.85 -14.30 -15.66
CA ILE A 21 41.45 -15.22 -16.63
C ILE A 21 40.38 -15.87 -17.52
N PHE A 22 39.20 -16.15 -16.95
CA PHE A 22 38.05 -16.71 -17.64
C PHE A 22 36.92 -15.69 -17.70
N LYS A 23 36.62 -15.19 -18.91
CA LYS A 23 35.47 -14.29 -19.17
C LYS A 23 34.14 -15.05 -19.33
N GLN A 24 34.22 -16.35 -19.54
CA GLN A 24 33.09 -17.26 -19.73
C GLN A 24 33.13 -18.30 -18.61
N PRO A 25 31.97 -18.81 -18.18
CA PRO A 25 31.93 -19.85 -17.17
C PRO A 25 32.56 -21.13 -17.69
N ILE A 26 33.38 -21.75 -16.85
CA ILE A 26 34.01 -23.05 -17.13
C ILE A 26 33.10 -24.19 -16.69
N LYS A 27 32.32 -23.95 -15.63
CA LYS A 27 31.38 -24.90 -15.05
C LYS A 27 29.94 -24.48 -15.35
N PRO A 28 29.01 -25.43 -15.46
CA PRO A 28 27.60 -25.11 -15.64
C PRO A 28 27.07 -24.36 -14.43
N ILE A 29 26.51 -23.17 -14.68
CA ILE A 29 25.85 -22.38 -13.65
C ILE A 29 24.45 -22.97 -13.43
N ALA A 30 24.17 -23.46 -12.22
CA ALA A 30 22.84 -23.88 -11.82
C ALA A 30 21.95 -22.65 -11.61
N ILE A 31 21.23 -22.22 -12.65
CA ILE A 31 20.32 -21.08 -12.57
C ILE A 31 19.02 -21.56 -11.92
N LYS A 32 18.77 -21.13 -10.68
CA LYS A 32 17.46 -21.31 -10.04
C LYS A 32 16.45 -20.38 -10.72
N LYS A 33 15.43 -20.94 -11.38
CA LYS A 33 14.35 -20.17 -11.99
C LYS A 33 13.55 -19.49 -10.86
N ASN A 34 13.65 -18.17 -10.75
CA ASN A 34 12.80 -17.41 -9.84
C ASN A 34 11.39 -17.34 -10.46
N PRO A 35 10.32 -17.66 -9.70
CA PRO A 35 8.95 -17.65 -10.22
C PRO A 35 8.50 -16.25 -10.68
N ASN A 36 9.14 -15.20 -10.15
CA ASN A 36 8.83 -13.81 -10.44
C ASN A 36 9.70 -13.20 -11.57
N THR A 37 10.36 -14.02 -12.39
CA THR A 37 11.25 -13.55 -13.47
C THR A 37 10.83 -14.08 -14.83
N GLY A 38 10.86 -13.22 -15.86
CA GLY A 38 10.49 -13.57 -17.24
C GLY A 38 9.02 -13.33 -17.58
N TYR A 39 8.58 -13.85 -18.72
CA TYR A 39 7.19 -13.76 -19.17
C TYR A 39 6.31 -14.84 -18.50
N ALA A 40 5.13 -14.46 -18.00
CA ALA A 40 4.13 -15.39 -17.48
C ALA A 40 3.72 -16.41 -18.56
N SER A 41 3.48 -17.67 -18.19
CA SER A 41 3.29 -18.81 -19.11
C SER A 41 2.35 -18.50 -20.29
N ASN A 42 1.26 -17.79 -20.01
CA ASN A 42 0.17 -17.56 -20.96
C ASN A 42 0.29 -16.24 -21.74
N ILE A 43 1.35 -15.47 -21.52
CA ILE A 43 1.59 -14.20 -22.22
C ILE A 43 2.60 -14.46 -23.35
N PRO A 44 2.29 -14.08 -24.61
CA PRO A 44 3.25 -14.16 -25.70
C PRO A 44 4.39 -13.14 -25.47
N HIS A 45 5.61 -13.52 -25.85
CA HIS A 45 6.73 -12.58 -25.86
C HIS A 45 6.76 -11.81 -27.19
N PRO A 46 7.38 -10.61 -27.25
CA PRO A 46 7.44 -9.84 -28.47
C PRO A 46 8.19 -10.57 -29.59
N ARG A 47 7.79 -10.30 -30.83
CA ARG A 47 8.41 -10.91 -32.02
C ARG A 47 9.86 -10.42 -32.14
N GLY A 48 10.79 -11.36 -32.30
CA GLY A 48 12.22 -11.07 -32.40
C GLY A 48 12.98 -11.02 -31.06
N SER A 49 12.30 -11.20 -29.92
CA SER A 49 12.95 -11.40 -28.62
C SER A 49 12.97 -12.87 -28.21
N THR A 50 13.89 -13.25 -27.33
CA THR A 50 13.82 -14.56 -26.64
C THR A 50 12.97 -14.44 -25.37
N ARG A 51 12.17 -15.47 -25.10
CA ARG A 51 11.36 -15.56 -23.88
C ARG A 51 12.22 -15.81 -22.64
N GLU A 52 13.19 -16.69 -22.78
CA GLU A 52 14.12 -17.08 -21.72
C GLU A 52 15.42 -16.27 -21.82
N ALA A 53 16.09 -16.12 -20.68
CA ALA A 53 17.39 -15.49 -20.61
C ALA A 53 18.44 -16.33 -21.35
N ILE A 54 19.27 -15.68 -22.16
CA ILE A 54 20.34 -16.34 -22.90
C ILE A 54 21.44 -16.74 -21.90
N VAL A 55 21.61 -18.04 -21.69
CA VAL A 55 22.63 -18.58 -20.80
C VAL A 55 24.00 -18.53 -21.49
N PRO A 56 25.07 -18.04 -20.84
CA PRO A 56 26.39 -18.05 -21.42
C PRO A 56 26.86 -19.49 -21.69
N LYS A 57 27.47 -19.71 -22.85
CA LYS A 57 28.04 -21.01 -23.21
C LYS A 57 29.17 -21.37 -22.25
N VAL A 58 29.09 -22.56 -21.68
CA VAL A 58 30.13 -23.15 -20.84
C VAL A 58 31.25 -23.66 -21.75
N VAL A 59 32.50 -23.30 -21.45
CA VAL A 59 33.68 -23.76 -22.20
C VAL A 59 34.62 -24.46 -21.24
N THR A 60 34.86 -25.74 -21.47
CA THR A 60 35.79 -26.52 -20.66
C THR A 60 37.22 -26.02 -20.87
N ILE A 61 38.10 -26.30 -19.91
CA ILE A 61 39.49 -25.84 -19.97
C ILE A 61 40.23 -26.47 -21.14
N GLU A 62 40.02 -27.75 -21.38
CA GLU A 62 40.61 -28.48 -22.51
C GLU A 62 40.18 -27.88 -23.86
N GLU A 63 38.90 -27.54 -24.01
CA GLU A 63 38.41 -26.83 -25.20
C GLU A 63 39.02 -25.44 -25.35
N LYS A 64 39.27 -24.74 -24.24
CA LYS A 64 39.88 -23.42 -24.28
C LYS A 64 41.38 -23.50 -24.62
N ILE A 65 42.11 -24.46 -24.04
CA ILE A 65 43.53 -24.70 -24.33
C ILE A 65 43.71 -25.07 -25.79
N SER A 66 42.91 -26.00 -26.31
CA SER A 66 42.99 -26.43 -27.71
C SER A 66 42.77 -25.27 -28.70
N LYS A 67 41.87 -24.32 -28.38
CA LYS A 67 41.61 -23.13 -29.22
C LYS A 67 42.69 -22.05 -29.10
N THR A 68 43.19 -21.80 -27.89
CA THR A 68 44.07 -20.64 -27.61
C THR A 68 45.55 -20.95 -27.71
N ALA A 69 45.95 -22.15 -27.31
CA ALA A 69 47.33 -22.62 -27.29
C ALA A 69 47.46 -23.99 -27.99
N PRO A 70 47.09 -24.09 -29.29
CA PRO A 70 47.23 -25.32 -30.04
C PRO A 70 48.69 -25.74 -30.13
N GLU A 71 48.91 -27.05 -30.11
CA GLU A 71 50.24 -27.62 -30.29
C GLU A 71 50.68 -27.47 -31.77
N PRO A 72 51.97 -27.22 -32.02
CA PRO A 72 52.45 -27.04 -33.38
C PRO A 72 52.33 -28.35 -34.16
N LYS A 73 51.85 -28.27 -35.41
CA LYS A 73 51.74 -29.43 -36.31
C LYS A 73 53.08 -30.16 -36.53
N LYS A 74 54.20 -29.42 -36.47
CA LYS A 74 55.55 -29.95 -36.54
C LYS A 74 56.22 -29.80 -35.18
N ILE A 75 56.61 -30.92 -34.59
CA ILE A 75 57.38 -30.96 -33.35
C ILE A 75 58.84 -31.12 -33.77
N TYR A 76 59.65 -30.08 -33.55
CA TYR A 76 61.08 -30.13 -33.85
C TYR A 76 61.82 -30.88 -32.75
N SER A 77 62.67 -31.84 -33.11
CA SER A 77 63.60 -32.45 -32.15
C SER A 77 64.75 -31.48 -31.81
N ASN A 78 65.47 -31.71 -30.71
CA ASN A 78 66.61 -30.87 -30.33
C ASN A 78 67.70 -30.82 -31.43
N ALA A 79 67.87 -31.90 -32.20
CA ALA A 79 68.82 -31.97 -33.31
C ALA A 79 68.35 -31.23 -34.57
N GLU A 80 67.04 -31.00 -34.72
CA GLU A 80 66.48 -30.18 -35.81
C GLU A 80 66.43 -28.70 -35.42
N LEU A 81 66.21 -28.42 -34.13
CA LEU A 81 66.27 -27.07 -33.58
C LEU A 81 67.64 -26.44 -33.78
N SER A 82 68.73 -27.17 -33.56
CA SER A 82 70.10 -26.65 -33.75
C SER A 82 70.44 -26.30 -35.20
N LYS A 83 69.72 -26.87 -36.18
CA LYS A 83 69.90 -26.59 -37.62
C LYS A 83 69.16 -25.34 -38.09
N LEU A 84 68.20 -24.85 -37.31
CA LEU A 84 67.44 -23.63 -37.61
C LEU A 84 68.23 -22.38 -37.22
N SER A 85 67.90 -21.25 -37.84
CA SER A 85 68.48 -19.95 -37.48
C SER A 85 68.20 -19.62 -36.00
N ALA A 86 69.13 -18.95 -35.32
CA ALA A 86 69.03 -18.60 -33.89
C ALA A 86 67.70 -17.88 -33.56
N ASP A 87 67.25 -16.98 -34.44
CA ASP A 87 65.98 -16.27 -34.28
C ASP A 87 64.77 -17.20 -34.31
N GLN A 88 64.80 -18.21 -35.18
CA GLN A 88 63.74 -19.21 -35.29
C GLN A 88 63.72 -20.12 -34.06
N GLN A 89 64.90 -20.52 -33.57
CA GLN A 89 65.02 -21.26 -32.32
C GLN A 89 64.41 -20.48 -31.15
N TRP A 90 64.72 -19.19 -31.04
CA TRP A 90 64.18 -18.33 -29.99
C TRP A 90 62.66 -18.20 -30.10
N LYS A 91 62.12 -17.97 -31.30
CA LYS A 91 60.66 -17.90 -31.54
C LYS A 91 59.96 -19.18 -31.13
N ILE A 92 60.52 -20.35 -31.45
CA ILE A 92 59.94 -21.66 -31.08
C ILE A 92 59.98 -21.85 -29.56
N LYS A 93 61.13 -21.59 -28.92
CA LYS A 93 61.28 -21.71 -27.45
C LYS A 93 60.34 -20.75 -26.70
N ASN A 94 60.28 -19.49 -27.11
CA ASN A 94 59.41 -18.49 -26.50
C ASN A 94 57.92 -18.82 -26.72
N SER A 95 57.55 -19.31 -27.90
CA SER A 95 56.18 -19.77 -28.16
C SER A 95 55.81 -20.97 -27.31
N LYS A 96 56.73 -21.91 -27.10
CA LYS A 96 56.53 -23.05 -26.19
C LYS A 96 56.30 -22.54 -24.76
N LEU A 97 57.20 -21.70 -24.26
CA LEU A 97 57.11 -21.11 -22.93
C LEU A 97 55.79 -20.35 -22.70
N ARG A 98 55.33 -19.55 -23.67
CA ARG A 98 54.03 -18.86 -23.59
C ARG A 98 52.84 -19.83 -23.51
N ARG A 99 52.88 -20.93 -24.28
CA ARG A 99 51.83 -21.95 -24.22
C ARG A 99 51.83 -22.67 -22.87
N ASP A 100 53.01 -23.01 -22.36
CA ASP A 100 53.16 -23.72 -21.09
C ASP A 100 52.63 -22.87 -19.93
N TYR A 101 53.05 -21.60 -19.82
CA TYR A 101 52.51 -20.69 -18.79
C TYR A 101 51.01 -20.44 -18.94
N LEU A 102 50.49 -20.35 -20.17
CA LEU A 102 49.06 -20.17 -20.39
C LEU A 102 48.27 -21.42 -19.96
N LYS A 103 48.74 -22.63 -20.32
CA LYS A 103 48.16 -23.90 -19.87
C LYS A 103 48.17 -23.99 -18.34
N GLU A 104 49.31 -23.72 -17.70
CA GLU A 104 49.45 -23.72 -16.24
C GLU A 104 48.49 -22.73 -15.58
N SER A 105 48.37 -21.51 -16.12
CA SER A 105 47.47 -20.49 -15.57
C SER A 105 46.00 -20.92 -15.60
N TYR A 106 45.57 -21.65 -16.63
CA TYR A 106 44.20 -22.15 -16.73
C TYR A 106 43.94 -23.28 -15.73
N TYR A 107 44.84 -24.26 -15.61
CA TYR A 107 44.69 -25.33 -14.63
C TYR A 107 44.77 -24.83 -13.18
N GLN A 108 45.63 -23.84 -12.91
CA GLN A 108 45.73 -23.25 -11.58
C GLN A 108 44.45 -22.49 -11.21
N GLU A 109 43.89 -21.74 -12.16
CA GLU A 109 42.67 -21.00 -11.91
C GLU A 109 41.43 -21.91 -11.77
N GLU A 110 41.40 -23.07 -12.41
CA GLU A 110 40.41 -24.13 -12.14
C GLU A 110 40.43 -24.54 -10.67
N LYS A 111 41.62 -24.88 -10.16
CA LYS A 111 41.82 -25.28 -8.77
C LYS A 111 41.43 -24.15 -7.81
N ASN A 112 41.74 -22.91 -8.17
CA ASN A 112 41.33 -21.73 -7.39
C ASN A 112 39.79 -21.61 -7.33
N LEU A 113 39.09 -21.81 -8.44
CA LEU A 113 37.63 -21.78 -8.50
C LEU A 113 37.02 -22.90 -7.66
N GLU A 114 37.52 -24.13 -7.80
CA GLU A 114 37.09 -25.25 -6.96
C GLU A 114 37.29 -24.99 -5.47
N HIS A 115 38.43 -24.41 -5.11
CA HIS A 115 38.72 -24.07 -3.72
C HIS A 115 37.75 -22.99 -3.18
N LYS A 116 37.45 -21.97 -3.98
CA LYS A 116 36.46 -20.93 -3.64
C LYS A 116 35.07 -21.53 -3.45
N GLU A 117 34.63 -22.41 -4.35
CA GLU A 117 33.35 -23.11 -4.25
C GLU A 117 33.27 -23.96 -2.97
N LYS A 118 34.33 -24.72 -2.66
CA LYS A 118 34.39 -25.51 -1.41
C LYS A 118 34.29 -24.63 -0.17
N ILE A 119 35.00 -23.50 -0.13
CA ILE A 119 34.92 -22.54 0.99
C ILE A 119 33.51 -21.95 1.10
N GLN A 120 32.88 -21.58 -0.01
CA GLN A 120 31.51 -21.06 -0.01
C GLN A 120 30.53 -22.09 0.53
N HIS A 121 30.60 -23.33 0.06
CA HIS A 121 29.76 -24.42 0.54
C HIS A 121 29.95 -24.67 2.04
N LEU A 122 31.20 -24.66 2.55
CA LEU A 122 31.48 -24.78 3.98
C LEU A 122 30.93 -23.62 4.81
N LYS A 123 30.95 -22.39 4.27
CA LYS A 123 30.35 -21.24 4.94
C LYS A 123 28.83 -21.35 4.99
N GLU A 124 28.21 -21.77 3.88
CA GLU A 124 26.76 -21.97 3.81
C GLU A 124 26.30 -23.10 4.72
N SER A 125 27.05 -24.21 4.82
CA SER A 125 26.72 -25.30 5.73
C SER A 125 26.82 -24.86 7.18
N LYS A 126 27.91 -24.18 7.56
CA LYS A 126 28.06 -23.61 8.91
C LYS A 126 26.96 -22.61 9.25
N ALA A 127 26.61 -21.71 8.34
CA ALA A 127 25.53 -20.75 8.55
C ALA A 127 24.16 -21.45 8.75
N LYS A 128 23.92 -22.55 8.02
CA LYS A 128 22.71 -23.37 8.22
C LYS A 128 22.72 -24.09 9.55
N GLU A 129 23.87 -24.64 9.96
CA GLU A 129 24.05 -25.28 11.27
C GLU A 129 23.84 -24.26 12.41
N GLU A 130 24.42 -23.07 12.31
CA GLU A 130 24.23 -21.98 13.29
C GLU A 130 22.77 -21.52 13.34
N ALA A 131 22.10 -21.38 12.19
CA ALA A 131 20.68 -21.02 12.15
C ALA A 131 19.80 -22.12 12.75
N ALA A 132 20.11 -23.40 12.48
CA ALA A 132 19.42 -24.53 13.09
C ALA A 132 19.64 -24.56 14.61
N ALA A 133 20.88 -24.37 15.07
CA ALA A 133 21.22 -24.29 16.49
C ALA A 133 20.51 -23.11 17.19
N ALA A 134 20.40 -21.95 16.53
CA ALA A 134 19.65 -20.81 17.07
C ALA A 134 18.14 -21.10 17.15
N SER A 135 17.58 -21.83 16.19
CA SER A 135 16.16 -22.22 16.21
C SER A 135 15.83 -23.26 17.28
N HIS A 136 16.78 -24.15 17.59
CA HIS A 136 16.68 -25.17 18.62
C HIS A 136 17.38 -24.75 19.92
N TYR A 137 17.50 -23.44 20.19
CA TYR A 137 18.09 -22.97 21.43
C TYR A 137 17.22 -23.38 22.62
N GLU A 138 17.60 -24.47 23.27
CA GLU A 138 17.01 -24.90 24.53
C GLU A 138 17.53 -23.99 25.64
N VAL A 139 16.60 -23.22 26.19
CA VAL A 139 16.87 -22.38 27.34
C VAL A 139 17.35 -23.27 28.49
N SER A 140 18.55 -22.97 29.03
CA SER A 140 19.13 -23.69 30.17
C SER A 140 18.13 -23.84 31.33
N GLU A 141 18.12 -25.00 31.99
CA GLU A 141 17.23 -25.29 33.13
C GLU A 141 17.36 -24.24 34.24
N ALA A 142 18.58 -23.76 34.50
CA ALA A 142 18.83 -22.69 35.46
C ALA A 142 18.14 -21.38 35.06
N PHE A 143 18.07 -21.06 33.77
CA PHE A 143 17.39 -19.87 33.27
C PHE A 143 15.86 -20.03 33.32
N ARG A 144 15.34 -21.22 33.00
CA ARG A 144 13.91 -21.53 33.12
C ARG A 144 13.40 -21.36 34.56
N LEU A 145 14.19 -21.73 35.55
CA LEU A 145 13.80 -21.69 36.96
C LEU A 145 14.06 -20.34 37.66
N THR A 146 14.92 -19.49 37.11
CA THR A 146 15.31 -18.21 37.73
C THR A 146 14.54 -17.01 37.18
N LEU A 147 14.02 -17.08 35.96
CA LEU A 147 13.18 -16.01 35.41
C LEU A 147 11.69 -16.22 35.72
N PRO A 148 10.93 -15.13 35.92
CA PRO A 148 9.48 -15.23 36.06
C PRO A 148 8.86 -15.74 34.74
N SER A 149 8.00 -16.76 34.81
CA SER A 149 7.30 -17.31 33.66
C SER A 149 6.05 -16.49 33.32
N MET A 150 5.93 -16.07 32.06
CA MET A 150 4.70 -15.48 31.48
C MET A 150 4.05 -16.41 30.45
N GLU A 151 4.36 -17.71 30.52
CA GLU A 151 3.97 -18.71 29.52
C GLU A 151 2.46 -18.69 29.29
N GLN A 152 1.65 -18.68 30.35
CA GLN A 152 0.19 -18.65 30.25
C GLN A 152 -0.38 -17.39 29.55
N PHE A 153 0.33 -16.25 29.58
CA PHE A 153 -0.09 -15.03 28.86
C PHE A 153 0.32 -15.04 27.38
N LEU A 154 1.41 -15.75 27.07
CA LEU A 154 1.93 -15.92 25.71
C LEU A 154 1.27 -17.11 25.00
N GLU A 155 0.72 -18.05 25.76
CA GLU A 155 -0.05 -19.19 25.30
C GLU A 155 -1.43 -18.75 24.83
N GLY A 156 -1.51 -18.35 23.56
CA GLY A 156 -2.78 -18.11 22.91
C GLY A 156 -2.66 -17.23 21.67
N PRO A 157 -3.74 -17.13 20.88
CA PRO A 157 -3.80 -16.16 19.81
C PRO A 157 -3.81 -14.75 20.41
N ILE A 158 -2.90 -13.89 19.97
CA ILE A 158 -2.83 -12.46 20.34
C ILE A 158 -4.19 -11.77 20.14
N VAL A 159 -4.98 -12.25 19.16
CA VAL A 159 -6.31 -11.73 18.85
C VAL A 159 -7.34 -12.86 18.88
N ARG A 160 -8.33 -12.72 19.77
CA ARG A 160 -9.51 -13.58 19.76
C ARG A 160 -10.39 -13.26 18.55
N GLN A 161 -10.62 -14.25 17.71
CA GLN A 161 -11.57 -14.12 16.59
C GLN A 161 -13.01 -14.03 17.13
N ARG A 162 -13.81 -13.11 16.58
CA ARG A 162 -15.23 -12.97 16.97
C ARG A 162 -16.04 -14.20 16.59
N THR A 163 -16.97 -14.60 17.44
CA THR A 163 -17.92 -15.68 17.13
C THR A 163 -18.88 -15.25 16.02
N LYS A 164 -19.58 -16.22 15.39
CA LYS A 164 -20.57 -15.91 14.34
C LYS A 164 -21.71 -15.05 14.87
N GLU A 165 -22.11 -15.26 16.12
CA GLU A 165 -23.15 -14.48 16.81
C GLU A 165 -22.69 -13.04 17.06
N GLU A 166 -21.47 -12.86 17.57
CA GLU A 166 -20.88 -11.52 17.78
C GLU A 166 -20.78 -10.74 16.46
N LYS A 167 -20.41 -11.41 15.36
CA LYS A 167 -20.35 -10.80 14.03
C LYS A 167 -21.73 -10.36 13.55
N ARG A 168 -22.76 -11.21 13.73
CA ARG A 168 -24.15 -10.88 13.38
C ARG A 168 -24.68 -9.70 14.19
N LEU A 169 -24.47 -9.70 15.50
CA LEU A 169 -24.88 -8.60 16.38
C LEU A 169 -24.21 -7.28 15.98
N LEU A 170 -22.92 -7.33 15.65
CA LEU A 170 -22.18 -6.16 15.18
C LEU A 170 -22.71 -5.65 13.84
N GLN A 171 -23.06 -6.54 12.90
CA GLN A 171 -23.68 -6.17 11.62
C GLN A 171 -25.03 -5.47 11.84
N LEU A 172 -25.91 -6.03 12.69
CA LEU A 172 -27.19 -5.43 13.02
C LEU A 172 -27.03 -4.03 13.63
N LYS A 173 -26.06 -3.85 14.54
CA LYS A 173 -25.76 -2.51 15.09
C LYS A 173 -25.30 -1.52 14.01
N ARG A 174 -24.50 -1.97 13.05
CA ARG A 174 -24.05 -1.11 11.94
C ARG A 174 -25.20 -0.73 11.01
N GLU A 175 -26.08 -1.68 10.70
CA GLU A 175 -27.26 -1.44 9.87
C GLU A 175 -28.23 -0.48 10.55
N HIS A 176 -28.49 -0.68 11.85
CA HIS A 176 -29.31 0.23 12.63
C HIS A 176 -28.75 1.66 12.61
N ASN A 177 -27.45 1.83 12.87
CA ASN A 177 -26.81 3.15 12.83
C ASN A 177 -26.87 3.81 11.44
N ARG A 178 -26.81 3.01 10.35
CA ARG A 178 -26.96 3.51 8.98
C ARG A 178 -28.39 3.99 8.75
N LEU A 179 -29.38 3.15 9.05
CA LEU A 179 -30.79 3.48 8.88
C LEU A 179 -31.20 4.71 9.69
N GLN A 180 -30.72 4.83 10.93
CA GLN A 180 -31.00 5.98 11.77
C GLN A 180 -30.46 7.29 11.17
N ARG A 181 -29.26 7.27 10.58
CA ARG A 181 -28.70 8.44 9.89
C ARG A 181 -29.48 8.79 8.63
N GLU A 182 -29.85 7.78 7.83
CA GLU A 182 -30.65 7.99 6.63
C GLU A 182 -32.02 8.58 6.97
N LEU A 183 -32.63 8.10 8.05
CA LEU A 183 -33.90 8.60 8.56
C LEU A 183 -33.76 10.06 9.00
N ALA A 184 -32.76 10.41 9.81
CA ALA A 184 -32.52 11.80 10.25
C ALA A 184 -32.32 12.77 9.06
N ILE A 185 -31.62 12.34 8.00
CA ILE A 185 -31.45 13.15 6.78
C ILE A 185 -32.78 13.34 6.06
N LYS A 186 -33.63 12.31 6.02
CA LYS A 186 -34.95 12.41 5.40
C LYS A 186 -35.89 13.31 6.19
N GLU A 187 -35.88 13.21 7.53
CA GLU A 187 -36.62 14.12 8.40
C GLU A 187 -36.20 15.57 8.20
N GLN A 188 -34.88 15.84 8.13
CA GLN A 188 -34.37 17.18 7.85
C GLN A 188 -34.88 17.69 6.50
N LYS A 189 -34.74 16.90 5.43
CA LYS A 189 -35.24 17.27 4.09
C LYS A 189 -36.74 17.50 4.07
N ALA A 190 -37.50 16.69 4.79
CA ALA A 190 -38.95 16.85 4.93
C ALA A 190 -39.27 18.15 5.66
N SER A 191 -38.57 18.47 6.75
CA SER A 191 -38.73 19.74 7.46
C SER A 191 -38.40 20.94 6.58
N ASP A 192 -37.34 20.86 5.77
CA ASP A 192 -36.92 21.93 4.85
C ASP A 192 -37.96 22.14 3.74
N LEU A 193 -38.55 21.04 3.24
CA LEU A 193 -39.66 21.10 2.29
C LEU A 193 -40.88 21.78 2.92
N LEU A 194 -41.25 21.42 4.15
CA LEU A 194 -42.36 22.06 4.87
C LEU A 194 -42.09 23.55 5.09
N ARG A 195 -40.85 23.94 5.44
CA ARG A 195 -40.44 25.34 5.51
C ARG A 195 -40.71 26.06 4.20
N LEU A 196 -40.28 25.45 3.09
CA LEU A 196 -40.47 25.99 1.75
C LEU A 196 -41.95 26.10 1.40
N CYS A 197 -42.77 25.09 1.69
CA CYS A 197 -44.21 25.12 1.45
C CYS A 197 -44.92 26.22 2.26
N SER A 198 -44.53 26.46 3.51
CA SER A 198 -45.10 27.56 4.29
C SER A 198 -44.67 28.92 3.71
N SER A 199 -43.38 29.07 3.38
CA SER A 199 -42.83 30.27 2.76
C SER A 199 -43.36 30.54 1.35
N ALA A 200 -43.81 29.51 0.63
CA ALA A 200 -44.32 29.63 -0.73
C ALA A 200 -45.56 30.54 -0.83
N LYS A 201 -46.30 30.74 0.27
CA LYS A 201 -47.39 31.73 0.34
C LYS A 201 -46.90 33.16 0.06
N ASN A 202 -45.63 33.44 0.32
CA ASN A 202 -45.00 34.75 0.10
C ASN A 202 -44.25 34.82 -1.23
N PHE A 203 -44.17 33.73 -1.99
CA PHE A 203 -43.51 33.73 -3.30
C PHE A 203 -44.43 34.34 -4.35
N ILE A 204 -43.86 35.19 -5.20
CA ILE A 204 -44.56 35.81 -6.32
C ILE A 204 -44.35 34.89 -7.52
N VAL A 205 -45.43 34.31 -8.03
CA VAL A 205 -45.38 33.38 -9.17
C VAL A 205 -45.99 34.02 -10.42
N THR A 206 -47.05 34.82 -10.25
CA THR A 206 -47.77 35.47 -11.34
C THR A 206 -47.46 36.96 -11.45
N GLU A 207 -47.65 37.54 -12.64
CA GLU A 207 -47.46 38.97 -12.88
C GLU A 207 -48.42 39.82 -12.03
N GLU A 208 -49.65 39.35 -11.82
CA GLU A 208 -50.62 40.05 -10.96
C GLU A 208 -50.18 40.12 -9.49
N GLU A 209 -49.60 39.04 -8.96
CA GLU A 209 -49.03 39.01 -7.61
C GLU A 209 -47.85 39.98 -7.48
N LEU A 210 -47.06 40.13 -8.56
CA LEU A 210 -45.95 41.07 -8.60
C LEU A 210 -46.44 42.50 -8.50
N GLU A 211 -47.41 42.89 -9.32
CA GLU A 211 -47.99 44.24 -9.30
C GLU A 211 -48.58 44.57 -7.92
N ARG A 212 -49.33 43.64 -7.32
CA ARG A 212 -49.88 43.82 -5.97
C ARG A 212 -48.78 44.00 -4.92
N LYS A 213 -47.71 43.21 -4.97
CA LYS A 213 -46.62 43.32 -3.98
C LYS A 213 -45.81 44.60 -4.18
N VAL A 214 -45.61 45.02 -5.42
CA VAL A 214 -44.98 46.29 -5.78
C VAL A 214 -45.82 47.44 -5.21
N GLU A 215 -47.13 47.48 -5.47
CA GLU A 215 -48.01 48.49 -4.90
C GLU A 215 -48.00 48.49 -3.36
N GLU A 216 -48.03 47.32 -2.72
CA GLU A 216 -47.97 47.20 -1.25
C GLU A 216 -46.66 47.80 -0.69
N LEU A 217 -45.51 47.49 -1.30
CA LEU A 217 -44.20 48.01 -0.89
C LEU A 217 -44.09 49.53 -1.12
N TYR A 218 -44.62 50.04 -2.23
CA TYR A 218 -44.61 51.49 -2.50
C TYR A 218 -45.63 52.26 -1.63
N ARG A 219 -46.78 51.68 -1.29
CA ARG A 219 -47.79 52.30 -0.40
C ARG A 219 -47.35 52.32 1.07
N THR A 220 -46.71 51.25 1.54
CA THR A 220 -46.21 51.17 2.92
C THR A 220 -44.91 51.96 3.14
N GLY A 221 -44.35 52.55 2.07
CA GLY A 221 -43.06 53.23 2.07
C GLY A 221 -41.90 52.24 2.18
N PRO A 222 -40.70 52.55 1.64
CA PRO A 222 -39.55 51.68 1.81
C PRO A 222 -39.21 51.60 3.30
N LYS A 223 -39.58 50.50 3.95
CA LYS A 223 -39.06 50.17 5.28
C LYS A 223 -37.57 49.88 5.14
N ALA A 224 -36.78 50.95 5.23
CA ALA A 224 -35.37 51.00 5.59
C ALA A 224 -34.48 49.82 5.14
N TYR A 225 -34.26 49.66 3.82
CA TYR A 225 -33.00 49.06 3.33
C TYR A 225 -31.89 50.12 3.15
N PHE A 226 -32.14 51.36 3.59
CA PHE A 226 -31.25 52.52 3.49
C PHE A 226 -30.83 53.09 4.86
N ASN A 227 -30.84 52.30 5.93
CA ASN A 227 -30.16 52.68 7.18
C ASN A 227 -28.73 52.15 7.18
N GLY A 228 -27.83 52.91 6.58
CA GLY A 228 -26.43 52.89 6.99
C GLY A 228 -26.32 53.29 8.48
N SER A 229 -25.41 52.64 9.19
CA SER A 229 -24.90 53.02 10.52
C SER A 229 -25.90 53.08 11.69
N ASN A 230 -26.23 51.93 12.29
CA ASN A 230 -26.45 51.79 13.74
C ASN A 230 -26.07 50.36 14.16
N MET A 231 -24.93 50.20 14.85
CA MET A 231 -24.42 48.90 15.32
C MET A 231 -25.27 48.25 16.42
N ASN A 232 -26.26 48.95 16.99
CA ASN A 232 -27.06 48.46 18.13
C ASN A 232 -28.39 47.79 17.75
N SER A 233 -28.82 47.87 16.49
CA SER A 233 -30.07 47.23 16.02
C SER A 233 -29.90 45.79 15.54
N PHE A 234 -28.68 45.27 15.55
CA PHE A 234 -28.39 43.88 15.18
C PHE A 234 -28.71 42.89 16.31
N GLU A 235 -28.48 43.28 17.58
CA GLU A 235 -28.78 42.43 18.74
C GLU A 235 -30.30 42.25 18.95
N ASP A 236 -31.10 43.31 18.80
CA ASP A 236 -32.56 43.23 18.96
C ASP A 236 -33.25 42.40 17.86
N GLN A 237 -32.76 42.46 16.61
CA GLN A 237 -33.29 41.62 15.52
C GLN A 237 -32.89 40.15 15.70
N GLN A 238 -31.65 39.88 16.14
CA GLN A 238 -31.23 38.53 16.46
C GLN A 238 -32.01 37.95 17.65
N ALA A 239 -32.31 38.75 18.68
CA ALA A 239 -33.12 38.31 19.81
C ALA A 239 -34.53 37.90 19.37
N LEU A 240 -35.20 38.70 18.52
CA LEU A 240 -36.52 38.37 17.99
C LEU A 240 -36.52 37.13 17.08
N ASP A 241 -35.48 36.94 16.28
CA ASP A 241 -35.35 35.73 15.44
C ASP A 241 -35.06 34.49 16.29
N ILE A 242 -34.25 34.62 17.35
CA ILE A 242 -34.03 33.53 18.31
C ILE A 242 -35.33 33.19 19.04
N GLU A 243 -36.09 34.17 19.51
CA GLU A 243 -37.38 33.94 20.18
C GLU A 243 -38.37 33.22 19.26
N LYS A 244 -38.47 33.63 17.99
CA LYS A 244 -39.32 32.95 16.99
C LYS A 244 -38.87 31.52 16.76
N THR A 245 -37.57 31.28 16.55
CA THR A 245 -37.06 29.91 16.34
C THR A 245 -37.24 29.01 17.58
N VAL A 246 -37.17 29.59 18.78
CA VAL A 246 -37.45 28.87 20.03
C VAL A 246 -38.94 28.56 20.16
N GLN A 247 -39.83 29.53 19.90
CA GLN A 247 -41.28 29.30 19.88
C GLN A 247 -41.67 28.23 18.86
N GLU A 248 -41.13 28.30 17.63
CA GLU A 248 -41.32 27.29 16.59
C GLU A 248 -40.91 25.88 17.04
N LYS A 249 -39.75 25.76 17.69
CA LYS A 249 -39.28 24.48 18.23
C LYS A 249 -40.14 23.97 19.40
N LEU A 250 -40.63 24.86 20.26
CA LEU A 250 -41.45 24.50 21.41
C LEU A 250 -42.87 24.06 21.00
N PHE A 251 -43.47 24.76 20.03
CA PHE A 251 -44.81 24.45 19.53
C PHE A 251 -44.82 23.48 18.36
N GLY A 252 -43.64 23.07 17.86
CA GLY A 252 -43.51 22.18 16.71
C GLY A 252 -44.08 22.80 15.43
N THR A 253 -44.02 24.12 15.29
CA THR A 253 -44.47 24.87 14.11
C THR A 253 -43.29 25.32 13.26
N VAL A 254 -43.54 25.62 11.98
CA VAL A 254 -42.51 26.01 11.01
C VAL A 254 -43.04 27.18 10.20
N ASN A 255 -42.47 28.39 10.35
CA ASN A 255 -42.90 29.59 9.65
C ASN A 255 -44.44 29.75 9.68
N GLU A 256 -45.03 29.72 10.88
CA GLU A 256 -46.49 29.80 11.12
C GLU A 256 -47.33 28.62 10.57
N GLY A 257 -46.71 27.61 9.96
CA GLY A 257 -47.32 26.37 9.49
C GLY A 257 -47.15 25.19 10.45
N PRO A 258 -47.90 24.09 10.24
CA PRO A 258 -47.74 22.86 11.02
C PRO A 258 -46.37 22.21 10.77
N GLY A 259 -45.69 21.77 11.83
CA GLY A 259 -44.43 21.05 11.72
C GLY A 259 -44.62 19.55 11.49
N ILE A 260 -43.49 18.86 11.29
CA ILE A 260 -43.49 17.46 10.83
C ILE A 260 -44.22 16.52 11.79
N SER A 261 -44.02 16.67 13.11
CA SER A 261 -44.69 15.84 14.13
C SER A 261 -46.21 15.98 14.08
N THR A 262 -46.71 17.21 13.96
CA THR A 262 -48.16 17.45 13.85
C THR A 262 -48.77 16.83 12.60
N ILE A 263 -48.02 16.79 11.49
CA ILE A 263 -48.47 16.16 10.24
C ILE A 263 -48.42 14.64 10.37
N GLU A 264 -47.37 14.09 10.99
CA GLU A 264 -47.27 12.66 11.29
C GLU A 264 -48.44 12.19 12.16
N ASP A 265 -48.79 12.94 13.20
CA ASP A 265 -49.90 12.63 14.12
C ASP A 265 -51.29 12.74 13.46
N ILE A 266 -51.42 13.56 12.42
CA ILE A 266 -52.62 13.65 11.59
C ILE A 266 -52.68 12.48 10.61
N LEU A 267 -51.58 12.17 9.92
CA LEU A 267 -51.51 11.06 8.96
C LEU A 267 -51.63 9.69 9.63
N SER A 268 -51.14 9.53 10.86
CA SER A 268 -51.26 8.30 11.66
C SER A 268 -52.69 8.08 12.19
N GLY A 269 -53.53 9.11 12.16
CA GLY A 269 -54.88 9.10 12.74
C GLY A 269 -54.89 8.97 14.27
N GLU A 270 -53.74 9.17 14.94
CA GLU A 270 -53.65 9.12 16.39
C GLU A 270 -54.38 10.29 17.05
N THR A 271 -54.31 11.47 16.43
CA THR A 271 -55.06 12.66 16.87
C THR A 271 -56.57 12.46 16.85
N GLU A 272 -57.10 11.80 15.81
CA GLU A 272 -58.53 11.50 15.71
C GLU A 272 -58.98 10.48 16.74
N LYS A 273 -58.16 9.43 16.97
CA LYS A 273 -58.42 8.44 18.03
C LYS A 273 -58.43 9.09 19.42
N LEU A 274 -57.49 10.00 19.68
CA LEU A 274 -57.42 10.75 20.93
C LEU A 274 -58.63 11.68 21.09
N LYS A 275 -59.02 12.42 20.04
CA LYS A 275 -60.23 13.26 20.07
C LYS A 275 -61.48 12.45 20.38
N ASN A 276 -61.68 11.33 19.69
CA ASN A 276 -62.81 10.44 19.93
C ASN A 276 -62.82 9.90 21.38
N ALA A 277 -61.65 9.47 21.89
CA ALA A 277 -61.54 8.99 23.27
C ALA A 277 -61.79 10.09 24.32
N VAL A 278 -61.39 11.33 24.05
CA VAL A 278 -61.67 12.49 24.92
C VAL A 278 -63.16 12.82 24.89
N GLU A 279 -63.78 12.87 23.70
CA GLU A 279 -65.21 13.11 23.57
C GLU A 279 -66.07 12.04 24.24
N GLU A 280 -65.66 10.77 24.17
CA GLU A 280 -66.30 9.67 24.90
C GLU A 280 -66.21 9.87 26.41
N LYS A 281 -65.06 10.33 26.93
CA LYS A 281 -64.89 10.61 28.37
C LYS A 281 -65.65 11.85 28.83
N VAL A 282 -65.73 12.91 28.02
CA VAL A 282 -66.53 14.10 28.33
C VAL A 282 -68.02 13.73 28.36
N LYS A 283 -68.50 12.96 27.39
CA LYS A 283 -69.89 12.43 27.38
C LYS A 283 -70.22 11.49 28.54
N GLN A 284 -69.22 10.83 29.13
CA GLN A 284 -69.38 10.00 30.34
C GLN A 284 -69.41 10.84 31.63
N ASN A 285 -68.74 12.00 31.66
CA ASN A 285 -68.74 12.91 32.81
C ASN A 285 -69.95 13.86 32.84
N ASP A 286 -70.59 14.11 31.70
CA ASP A 286 -71.81 14.93 31.58
C ASP A 286 -73.13 14.13 31.74
N LYS A 287 -73.05 12.86 32.15
CA LYS A 287 -74.19 12.01 32.57
C LYS A 287 -74.13 11.73 34.06
#